data_AF-A0A4Q5CAK8-F1
#
_entry.id   AF-A0A4Q5CAK8-F1
#
_cell.length_a   1.000
_cell.length_b   1.000
_cell.length_c   1.000
_cell.angle_alpha   90.00
_cell.angle_beta   90.00
_cell.angle_gamma   90.00
#
_symmetry.space_group_name_H-M   'P 1'
#
loop_
_entity.id
_entity.type
_entity.pdbx_description
1 polymer ?
#
loop_
_entity_poly.entity_id
_entity_poly.type
_entity_poly.pdbx_seq_one_letter_code
_entity_poly.pdbx_strand_id
1 'polypeptide(L)'
;MTKVKSKYARVFDSSCTNWEKDKNFNLLYLKAQERHFNDILRFRGYVFLKDIYECLGFPITKTSLLVGWFYDASKSSGDNYIDFGIKENGKESNIELDFNVDGNITNHFED
;
A
#
# COMPACT_ATOMS: atom_id res chain seq x y z
N MET A 1 -0.74 18.70 -15.48
CA MET A 1 -0.82 19.09 -14.05
C MET A 1 -0.12 18.03 -13.23
N THR A 2 0.92 18.38 -12.47
CA THR A 2 1.66 17.42 -11.64
C THR A 2 0.80 17.03 -10.44
N LYS A 3 0.33 15.78 -10.38
CA LYS A 3 -0.45 15.26 -9.23
C LYS A 3 0.44 15.34 -7.98
N VAL A 4 0.01 16.09 -6.97
CA VAL A 4 0.69 16.15 -5.66
C VAL A 4 0.62 14.76 -5.03
N LYS A 5 1.77 14.20 -4.64
CA LYS A 5 1.85 12.88 -3.99
C LYS A 5 1.23 12.94 -2.60
N SER A 6 0.58 11.86 -2.17
CA SER A 6 0.09 11.77 -0.80
C SER A 6 1.26 11.64 0.20
N LYS A 7 0.99 11.87 1.48
CA LYS A 7 1.94 11.60 2.58
C LYS A 7 2.27 10.10 2.74
N TYR A 8 1.52 9.23 2.08
CA TYR A 8 1.71 7.77 2.12
C TYR A 8 2.63 7.29 1.00
N ALA A 9 2.97 8.15 0.03
CA ALA A 9 3.80 7.78 -1.09
C ALA A 9 5.19 7.28 -0.66
N ARG A 10 5.69 6.25 -1.36
CA ARG A 10 7.01 5.64 -1.15
C ARG A 10 7.66 5.35 -2.50
N VAL A 11 8.98 5.18 -2.48
CA VAL A 11 9.74 4.70 -3.64
C VAL A 11 10.23 3.30 -3.31
N PHE A 12 9.75 2.30 -4.04
CA PHE A 12 10.26 0.94 -3.98
C PHE A 12 11.61 0.90 -4.70
N ASP A 13 12.69 0.85 -3.95
CA ASP A 13 14.08 0.94 -4.42
C ASP A 13 14.96 -0.17 -3.83
N SER A 14 16.27 -0.13 -4.09
CA SER A 14 17.21 -1.17 -3.67
C SER A 14 17.38 -1.34 -2.16
N SER A 15 16.78 -0.49 -1.33
CA SER A 15 16.72 -0.70 0.12
C SER A 15 15.53 -1.58 0.55
N CYS A 16 14.58 -1.83 -0.36
CA CYS A 16 13.34 -2.53 -0.09
C CYS A 16 13.49 -4.05 -0.22
N THR A 17 12.58 -4.78 0.42
CA THR A 17 12.58 -6.25 0.39
C THR A 17 12.14 -6.73 -0.99
N ASN A 18 12.87 -7.70 -1.54
CA ASN A 18 12.62 -8.29 -2.88
C ASN A 18 12.67 -7.28 -4.04
N TRP A 19 13.37 -6.14 -3.87
CA TRP A 19 13.68 -5.28 -5.00
C TRP A 19 14.77 -5.91 -5.88
N GLU A 20 14.58 -5.80 -7.19
CA GLU A 20 15.46 -6.32 -8.23
C GLU A 20 15.90 -5.24 -9.22
N LYS A 21 17.01 -5.49 -9.91
CA LYS A 21 17.47 -4.61 -11.00
C LYS A 21 16.53 -4.63 -12.20
N ASP A 22 15.80 -5.72 -12.42
CA ASP A 22 14.84 -5.82 -13.50
C ASP A 22 13.48 -5.29 -13.04
N LYS A 23 13.07 -4.18 -13.67
CA LYS A 23 11.79 -3.50 -13.40
C LYS A 23 10.58 -4.43 -13.53
N ASN A 24 10.61 -5.39 -14.46
CA ASN A 24 9.47 -6.28 -14.68
C ASN A 24 9.22 -7.18 -13.47
N PHE A 25 10.29 -7.68 -12.83
CA PHE A 25 10.17 -8.45 -11.61
C PHE A 25 9.63 -7.60 -10.46
N ASN A 26 10.08 -6.35 -10.32
CA ASN A 26 9.55 -5.44 -9.31
C ASN A 26 8.05 -5.16 -9.51
N LEU A 27 7.63 -4.89 -10.75
CA LEU A 27 6.22 -4.67 -11.08
C LEU A 27 5.38 -5.92 -10.81
N LEU A 28 5.87 -7.09 -11.18
CA LEU A 28 5.21 -8.37 -10.91
C LEU A 28 5.05 -8.60 -9.40
N TYR A 29 6.12 -8.39 -8.64
CA TYR A 29 6.11 -8.52 -7.18
C TYR A 29 5.10 -7.57 -6.55
N LEU A 30 5.14 -6.28 -6.89
CA LEU A 30 4.24 -5.28 -6.33
C LEU A 30 2.76 -5.58 -6.64
N LYS A 31 2.45 -5.97 -7.89
CA LYS A 31 1.08 -6.38 -8.28
C LYS A 31 0.62 -7.63 -7.54
N ALA A 32 1.54 -8.58 -7.28
CA ALA A 32 1.24 -9.76 -6.47
C ALA A 32 0.95 -9.41 -5.01
N GLN A 33 1.74 -8.50 -4.41
CA GLN A 33 1.49 -8.04 -3.04
C GLN A 33 0.19 -7.24 -2.93
N GLU A 34 -0.10 -6.35 -3.88
CA GLU A 34 -1.37 -5.61 -3.91
C GLU A 34 -2.57 -6.57 -3.93
N ARG A 35 -2.52 -7.60 -4.78
CA ARG A 35 -3.56 -8.64 -4.80
C ARG A 35 -3.65 -9.39 -3.46
N HIS A 36 -2.53 -9.82 -2.91
CA HIS A 36 -2.49 -10.53 -1.63
C HIS A 36 -3.10 -9.70 -0.50
N PHE A 37 -2.79 -8.42 -0.40
CA PHE A 37 -3.37 -7.55 0.63
C PHE A 37 -4.84 -7.24 0.40
N ASN A 38 -5.31 -7.21 -0.85
CA ASN A 38 -6.75 -7.17 -1.13
C ASN A 38 -7.45 -8.44 -0.64
N ASP A 39 -6.86 -9.62 -0.84
CA ASP A 39 -7.40 -10.87 -0.31
C ASP A 39 -7.44 -10.85 1.23
N ILE A 40 -6.38 -10.35 1.88
CA ILE A 40 -6.38 -10.13 3.34
C ILE A 40 -7.48 -9.15 3.76
N LEU A 41 -7.61 -8.01 3.09
CA LEU A 41 -8.62 -7.01 3.41
C LEU A 41 -10.03 -7.61 3.37
N ARG A 42 -10.34 -8.40 2.34
CA ARG A 42 -11.64 -9.06 2.18
C ARG A 42 -11.87 -10.16 3.21
N PHE A 43 -10.84 -10.92 3.56
CA PHE A 43 -10.95 -12.03 4.51
C PHE A 43 -10.97 -11.55 5.98
N ARG A 44 -10.04 -10.67 6.36
CA ARG A 44 -9.82 -10.18 7.73
C ARG A 44 -10.71 -8.99 8.07
N GLY A 45 -11.13 -8.21 7.08
CA GLY A 45 -11.93 -7.01 7.25
C GLY A 45 -11.12 -5.71 7.40
N TYR A 46 -9.80 -5.78 7.53
CA TYR A 46 -8.95 -4.59 7.64
C TYR A 46 -7.49 -4.90 7.33
N VAL A 47 -6.74 -3.86 6.93
CA VAL A 47 -5.27 -3.89 6.74
C VAL A 47 -4.69 -2.57 7.22
N PHE A 48 -3.67 -2.60 8.06
CA PHE A 48 -2.94 -1.38 8.42
C PHE A 48 -1.86 -1.08 7.38
N LEU A 49 -1.57 0.20 7.15
CA LEU A 49 -0.49 0.61 6.25
C LEU A 49 0.87 0.05 6.70
N LYS A 50 1.07 -0.15 8.02
CA LYS A 50 2.29 -0.80 8.53
C LYS A 50 2.50 -2.19 7.94
N ASP A 51 1.42 -2.96 7.72
CA ASP A 51 1.50 -4.36 7.30
C ASP A 51 2.10 -4.44 5.88
N ILE A 52 1.67 -3.52 5.00
CA ILE A 52 2.23 -3.36 3.66
C ILE A 52 3.66 -2.81 3.72
N TYR A 53 3.93 -1.84 4.59
CA TYR A 53 5.29 -1.29 4.74
C TYR A 53 6.30 -2.36 5.18
N GLU A 54 5.97 -3.15 6.18
CA GLU A 54 6.81 -4.27 6.64
C GLU A 54 7.04 -5.29 5.52
N CYS A 55 5.98 -5.66 4.78
CA CYS A 55 6.07 -6.60 3.65
C CYS A 55 6.98 -6.09 2.52
N LEU A 56 6.89 -4.81 2.19
CA LEU A 56 7.70 -4.21 1.13
C LEU A 56 9.10 -3.78 1.62
N GLY A 57 9.38 -3.86 2.92
CA GLY A 57 10.66 -3.42 3.51
C GLY A 57 10.77 -1.91 3.70
N PHE A 58 9.66 -1.18 3.75
CA PHE A 58 9.66 0.24 4.10
C PHE A 58 9.77 0.45 5.62
N PRO A 59 10.40 1.55 6.07
CA PRO A 59 10.37 1.92 7.49
C PRO A 59 8.96 2.18 8.01
N ILE A 60 8.65 1.63 9.17
CA ILE A 60 7.41 1.90 9.90
C ILE A 60 7.41 3.36 10.36
N THR A 61 6.24 4.00 10.31
CA THR A 61 6.02 5.36 10.79
C THR A 61 4.90 5.38 11.84
N LYS A 62 4.84 6.41 12.69
CA LYS A 62 3.70 6.60 13.61
C LYS A 62 2.36 6.62 12.85
N THR A 63 2.33 7.27 11.70
CA THR A 63 1.13 7.32 10.85
C THR A 63 0.71 5.94 10.38
N SER A 64 1.64 5.10 9.90
CA SER A 64 1.31 3.77 9.36
C SER A 64 0.76 2.80 10.40
N LEU A 65 0.98 3.06 11.69
CA LEU A 65 0.39 2.29 12.79
C LEU A 65 -1.10 2.62 13.01
N LEU A 66 -1.55 3.79 12.57
CA LEU A 66 -2.91 4.28 12.80
C LEU A 66 -3.78 4.15 11.55
N VAL A 67 -3.18 4.37 10.37
CA VAL A 67 -3.91 4.43 9.12
C VAL A 67 -3.93 3.10 8.37
N GLY A 68 -4.96 2.92 7.53
CA GLY A 68 -5.09 1.72 6.71
C GLY A 68 -6.38 1.71 5.92
N TRP A 69 -6.87 0.50 5.68
CA TRP A 69 -8.11 0.21 4.98
C TRP A 69 -9.01 -0.62 5.87
N PHE A 70 -10.29 -0.30 5.87
CA PHE A 70 -11.32 -1.05 6.56
C PHE A 70 -12.38 -1.49 5.55
N TYR A 71 -12.68 -2.79 5.53
CA TYR A 71 -13.62 -3.35 4.61
C TYR A 71 -15.02 -3.34 5.23
N ASP A 72 -15.94 -2.62 4.60
CA ASP A 72 -17.35 -2.59 5.00
C ASP A 72 -18.21 -2.79 3.76
N ALA A 73 -18.69 -4.03 3.56
CA ALA A 73 -19.57 -4.38 2.45
C ALA A 73 -20.94 -3.68 2.49
N SER A 74 -21.32 -3.13 3.65
CA SER A 74 -22.62 -2.47 3.86
C SER A 74 -22.58 -0.96 3.66
N LYS A 75 -21.39 -0.35 3.74
CA LYS A 75 -21.20 1.10 3.59
C LYS A 75 -20.45 1.44 2.32
N SER A 76 -20.86 2.53 1.68
CA SER A 76 -20.14 3.13 0.55
C SER A 76 -18.94 3.99 0.99
N SER A 77 -18.62 4.05 2.28
CA SER A 77 -17.48 4.80 2.80
C SER A 77 -16.20 3.95 2.77
N GLY A 78 -15.14 4.49 2.18
CA GLY A 78 -13.90 3.78 1.92
C GLY A 78 -13.88 3.15 0.52
N ASP A 79 -12.70 3.01 -0.07
CA ASP A 79 -12.58 2.48 -1.43
C ASP A 79 -12.95 0.99 -1.49
N ASN A 80 -12.89 0.27 -0.37
CA ASN A 80 -13.12 -1.19 -0.24
C ASN A 80 -12.13 -2.04 -1.06
N TYR A 81 -11.04 -1.45 -1.53
CA TYR A 81 -9.90 -2.11 -2.15
C TYR A 81 -8.63 -1.33 -1.84
N ILE A 82 -7.50 -2.03 -1.94
CA ILE A 82 -6.17 -1.46 -1.80
C ILE A 82 -5.59 -1.27 -3.20
N ASP A 83 -5.13 -0.07 -3.51
CA ASP A 83 -4.39 0.29 -4.71
C ASP A 83 -3.05 0.89 -4.27
N PHE A 84 -1.95 0.27 -4.73
CA PHE A 84 -0.60 0.72 -4.43
C PHE A 84 -0.24 2.00 -5.21
N GLY A 85 -1.07 2.41 -6.16
CA GLY A 85 -0.85 3.60 -6.99
C GLY A 85 0.44 3.48 -7.79
N ILE A 86 0.72 2.28 -8.33
CA ILE A 86 1.96 1.95 -9.02
C ILE A 86 2.14 2.88 -10.23
N LYS A 87 3.15 3.74 -10.19
CA LYS A 87 3.49 4.63 -11.31
C LYS A 87 4.62 4.03 -12.13
N GLU A 88 4.26 3.51 -13.30
CA GLU A 88 5.23 2.98 -14.26
C GLU A 88 5.93 4.13 -15.01
N ASN A 89 6.86 4.82 -14.36
CA ASN A 89 7.62 5.91 -14.99
C ASN A 89 8.94 5.37 -15.57
N GLY A 90 9.20 5.62 -16.86
CA GLY A 90 10.49 5.39 -17.51
C GLY A 90 10.99 3.93 -17.53
N LYS A 91 12.31 3.75 -17.73
CA LYS A 91 13.00 2.45 -17.71
C LYS A 91 13.64 2.10 -16.36
N GLU A 92 13.48 2.98 -15.37
CA GLU A 92 14.09 2.80 -14.06
C GLU A 92 13.41 1.69 -13.25
N SER A 93 14.22 0.92 -12.52
CA SER A 93 13.76 -0.20 -11.69
C SER A 93 13.13 0.25 -10.38
N ASN A 94 13.39 1.50 -9.97
CA ASN A 94 12.72 2.12 -8.84
C ASN A 94 11.29 2.50 -9.23
N ILE A 95 10.34 2.19 -8.34
CA ILE A 95 8.91 2.36 -8.63
C ILE A 95 8.28 3.25 -7.57
N GLU A 96 7.62 4.30 -8.01
CA GLU A 96 6.86 5.14 -7.09
C GLU A 96 5.50 4.49 -6.80
N LEU A 97 5.16 4.47 -5.52
CA LEU A 97 3.89 3.99 -4.97
C LEU A 97 3.18 5.16 -4.29
N ASP A 98 1.87 5.21 -4.40
CA ASP A 98 1.02 6.26 -3.81
C ASP A 98 -0.31 5.64 -3.38
N PHE A 99 -0.29 5.02 -2.20
CA PHE A 99 -1.38 4.20 -1.66
C PHE A 99 -2.68 4.98 -1.44
N ASN A 100 -3.82 4.39 -1.81
CA ASN A 100 -5.18 4.93 -1.62
C ASN A 100 -5.72 4.77 -0.17
N VAL A 101 -4.92 5.11 0.83
CA VAL A 101 -5.27 4.86 2.25
C VAL A 101 -6.56 5.59 2.65
N ASP A 102 -7.53 4.86 3.22
CA ASP A 102 -8.83 5.41 3.66
C ASP A 102 -8.68 6.45 4.78
N GLY A 103 -7.72 6.25 5.69
CA GLY A 103 -7.44 7.16 6.80
C GLY A 103 -7.15 6.42 8.09
N ASN A 104 -7.42 7.06 9.24
CA ASN A 104 -7.26 6.42 10.54
C ASN A 104 -8.34 5.34 10.74
N ILE A 105 -7.93 4.09 10.86
CA ILE A 105 -8.84 2.95 11.04
C ILE A 105 -8.93 2.50 12.50
N THR A 106 -8.17 3.09 13.43
CA THR A 106 -8.21 2.70 14.85
C THR A 106 -9.59 2.87 15.48
N ASN A 107 -10.40 3.80 14.95
CA ASN A 107 -11.76 4.08 15.41
C ASN A 107 -12.75 2.91 15.20
N HIS A 108 -12.34 1.85 14.50
CA HIS A 108 -13.13 0.64 14.27
C HIS A 108 -12.85 -0.47 15.30
N PHE A 109 -11.93 -0.26 16.24
CA PHE A 109 -11.52 -1.25 17.23
C PHE A 109 -11.86 -0.78 18.65
N GLU A 110 -12.12 -1.74 19.54
CA GLU A 110 -12.30 -1.51 20.97
C GLU A 110 -10.94 -1.45 21.69
N ASP A 111 -10.87 -0.70 22.79
CA ASP A 111 -9.71 -0.64 23.71
C ASP A 111 -9.64 -1.88 24.63
#